data_AF-A0A3D0GKN4-F1
#
_entry.id   AF-A0A3D0GKN4-F1
#
_cell.length_a   1.000
_cell.length_b   1.000
_cell.length_c   1.000
_cell.angle_alpha   90.00
_cell.angle_beta   90.00
_cell.angle_gamma   90.00
#
_symmetry.space_group_name_H-M   'P 1'
#
loop_
_entity.id
_entity.type
_entity.pdbx_description
1 polymer ?
#
loop_
_entity_poly.entity_id
_entity_poly.type
_entity_poly.pdbx_seq_one_letter_code
_entity_poly.pdbx_strand_id
1 'polypeptide(L)' 'MPFSRKPPDISNAANQELTPEMRLLELQRQHRALDQKILELQANPYQNQILLQRLKKEKLRLKDRIEQLKDDLIPDLDA' A
#
# COMPACT_ATOMS: atom_id res chain seq x y z
N MET A 1 -38.87 7.03 4.44
CA MET A 1 -37.64 7.00 5.27
C MET A 1 -36.44 7.29 4.38
N PRO A 2 -35.63 8.35 4.63
CA PRO A 2 -34.38 8.56 3.90
C PRO A 2 -33.15 8.19 4.75
N PHE A 3 -32.21 7.50 4.11
CA PHE A 3 -30.97 6.97 4.68
C PHE A 3 -30.00 8.09 5.12
N SER A 4 -29.65 8.12 6.40
CA SER A 4 -28.45 8.82 6.87
C SER A 4 -27.21 8.08 6.39
N ARG A 5 -26.55 8.60 5.35
CA ARG A 5 -25.12 8.37 5.11
C ARG A 5 -24.42 9.69 5.40
N LYS A 6 -23.87 9.80 6.60
CA LYS A 6 -23.04 10.92 7.05
C LYS A 6 -21.95 11.16 5.99
N PRO A 7 -21.84 12.35 5.37
CA PRO A 7 -20.72 12.67 4.51
C PRO A 7 -19.44 12.74 5.37
N PRO A 8 -18.32 12.16 4.93
CA PRO A 8 -17.06 12.33 5.64
C PRO A 8 -16.63 13.80 5.59
N ASP A 9 -16.23 14.30 6.75
CA ASP A 9 -15.78 15.65 7.05
C ASP A 9 -14.75 16.15 6.02
N ILE A 10 -15.13 17.15 5.23
CA ILE A 10 -14.22 17.90 4.35
C ILE A 10 -13.66 19.09 5.15
N SER A 11 -13.11 18.80 6.32
CA SER A 11 -12.44 19.79 7.16
C SER A 11 -10.96 19.71 6.86
N ASN A 12 -10.52 20.47 5.85
CA ASN A 12 -9.22 21.19 5.78
C ASN A 12 -8.85 21.51 4.32
N ALA A 13 -9.34 22.65 3.84
CA ALA A 13 -8.74 23.34 2.70
C ALA A 13 -7.45 24.04 3.18
N ALA A 14 -6.38 23.94 2.40
CA ALA A 14 -5.11 24.71 2.49
C ALA A 14 -3.90 24.13 3.25
N ASN A 15 -3.69 22.81 3.20
CA ASN A 15 -2.32 22.27 3.22
C ASN A 15 -2.20 21.27 2.08
N GLN A 16 -1.22 21.46 1.19
CA GLN A 16 -1.08 20.69 -0.04
C GLN A 16 -0.44 19.33 0.28
N GLU A 17 -1.11 18.56 1.14
CA GLU A 17 -0.63 17.33 1.73
C GLU A 17 -1.39 16.18 1.10
N LEU A 18 -0.71 15.35 0.30
CA LEU A 18 -1.24 14.07 -0.15
C LEU A 18 -1.79 13.34 1.08
N THR A 19 -3.12 13.17 1.14
CA THR A 19 -3.81 12.54 2.26
C THR A 19 -3.10 11.20 2.58
N PRO A 20 -2.92 10.81 3.85
CA PRO A 20 -2.29 9.53 4.19
C PRO A 20 -2.96 8.35 3.47
N GLU A 21 -4.25 8.45 3.18
CA GLU A 21 -5.01 7.53 2.32
C GLU A 21 -4.47 7.45 0.87
N MET A 22 -4.14 8.58 0.25
CA MET A 22 -3.54 8.62 -1.09
C MET A 22 -2.13 8.01 -1.10
N ARG A 23 -1.32 8.29 -0.08
CA ARG A 23 0.02 7.66 0.07
C ARG A 23 -0.11 6.15 0.21
N LEU A 24 -1.09 5.68 0.99
CA LEU A 24 -1.37 4.26 1.14
C LEU A 24 -1.83 3.63 -0.18
N LEU A 25 -2.70 4.30 -0.93
CA LEU A 25 -3.15 3.84 -2.25
C LEU A 25 -1.97 3.73 -3.23
N GLU A 26 -1.07 4.72 -3.22
CA GLU A 26 0.12 4.74 -4.08
C GLU A 26 1.11 3.63 -3.71
N LEU A 27 1.34 3.40 -2.42
CA LEU A 27 2.14 2.27 -1.93
C LEU A 27 1.50 0.93 -2.28
N GLN A 28 0.18 0.78 -2.15
CA GLN A 28 -0.53 -0.42 -2.60
C GLN A 28 -0.41 -0.64 -4.10
N ARG A 29 -0.46 0.44 -4.89
CA ARG A 29 -0.28 0.37 -6.35
C ARG A 29 1.13 -0.06 -6.72
N GLN A 30 2.14 0.49 -6.04
CA GLN A 30 3.54 0.08 -6.19
C GLN A 30 3.76 -1.38 -5.78
N HIS A 31 3.17 -1.80 -4.66
CA HIS A 31 3.21 -3.19 -4.20
C HIS A 31 2.58 -4.14 -5.23
N ARG A 32 1.40 -3.81 -5.78
CA ARG A 32 0.75 -4.56 -6.86
C ARG A 32 1.64 -4.71 -8.10
N ALA A 33 2.30 -3.62 -8.52
CA ALA A 33 3.21 -3.65 -9.66
C ALA A 33 4.43 -4.54 -9.39
N LEU A 34 4.99 -4.47 -8.18
CA LEU A 34 6.06 -5.35 -7.72
C LEU A 34 5.64 -6.83 -7.68
N ASP A 35 4.42 -7.12 -7.24
CA ASP A 35 3.83 -8.45 -7.26
C ASP A 35 3.76 -9.03 -8.67
N GLN A 36 3.26 -8.23 -9.63
CA GLN A 36 3.20 -8.66 -11.03
C GLN A 36 4.58 -8.96 -11.59
N LYS A 37 5.56 -8.10 -11.29
CA LYS A 37 6.95 -8.30 -11.71
C LYS A 37 7.55 -9.57 -11.10
N ILE A 38 7.24 -9.87 -9.83
CA ILE A 38 7.66 -11.12 -9.17
C ILE A 38 7.01 -12.32 -9.84
N LEU A 39 5.72 -12.26 -10.19
CA LEU A 39 5.01 -13.33 -10.89
C LEU A 39 5.61 -13.60 -12.27
N GLU A 40 5.93 -12.57 -13.05
CA GLU A 40 6.61 -12.71 -14.34
C GLU A 40 8.00 -13.36 -14.18
N LEU A 41 8.74 -12.95 -13.15
CA LEU A 41 10.07 -13.53 -12.87
C LEU A 41 9.99 -14.94 -12.27
N GLN A 42 8.89 -15.30 -11.60
CA GLN A 42 8.61 -16.67 -11.19
C GLN A 42 8.36 -17.60 -12.37
N ALA A 43 7.97 -17.10 -13.54
CA ALA A 43 7.86 -17.92 -14.74
C ALA A 43 9.23 -18.42 -15.23
N ASN A 44 10.32 -17.70 -14.93
CA ASN A 44 11.70 -18.08 -15.28
C ASN A 44 12.65 -17.96 -14.07
N PRO A 45 12.50 -18.84 -13.05
CA PRO A 45 13.19 -18.69 -11.78
C PRO A 45 14.71 -18.89 -11.92
N TYR A 46 15.16 -19.79 -12.79
CA TYR A 46 16.58 -20.12 -12.96
C TYR A 46 17.44 -18.94 -13.44
N GLN A 47 16.87 -18.03 -14.24
CA GLN A 47 17.60 -16.91 -14.83
C GLN A 47 17.66 -15.69 -13.89
N ASN A 48 16.73 -15.60 -12.94
CA ASN A 48 16.50 -14.40 -12.15
C ASN A 48 16.41 -14.64 -10.64
N GLN A 49 16.94 -15.75 -10.12
CA GLN A 49 16.91 -16.08 -8.68
C GLN A 49 17.38 -14.93 -7.77
N ILE A 50 18.48 -14.23 -8.14
CA ILE A 50 18.99 -13.09 -7.38
C ILE A 50 18.03 -11.90 -7.43
N LEU A 51 17.44 -11.63 -8.60
CA LEU A 51 16.47 -10.55 -8.78
C LEU A 51 15.18 -10.86 -8.01
N LEU A 52 14.71 -12.11 -8.04
CA LEU A 52 13.54 -12.59 -7.32
C LEU A 52 13.71 -12.46 -5.80
N GLN A 53 14.90 -12.82 -5.29
CA GLN A 53 15.27 -12.63 -3.88
C GLN A 53 15.21 -11.14 -3.49
N ARG A 54 15.75 -10.24 -4.31
CA ARG A 54 15.69 -8.79 -4.06
C ARG A 54 14.26 -8.27 -4.08
N LEU A 55 13.47 -8.63 -5.09
CA LEU A 55 12.09 -8.16 -5.23
C LEU A 55 11.19 -8.67 -4.11
N LYS A 56 11.37 -9.92 -3.65
CA LYS A 56 10.67 -10.43 -2.46
C LYS A 56 11.01 -9.60 -1.21
N LYS A 57 12.29 -9.20 -1.06
CA LYS A 57 12.74 -8.37 0.05
C LYS A 57 12.19 -6.94 -0.05
N GLU A 58 12.12 -6.37 -1.25
CA GLU A 58 11.48 -5.07 -1.49
C GLU A 58 9.97 -5.12 -1.27
N LYS A 59 9.30 -6.18 -1.74
CA LYS A 59 7.87 -6.43 -1.49
C LYS A 59 7.58 -6.50 0.00
N LEU A 60 8.41 -7.21 0.78
CA LEU A 60 8.28 -7.28 2.23
C LEU A 60 8.42 -5.89 2.87
N ARG A 61 9.43 -5.11 2.47
CA ARG A 61 9.62 -3.72 2.96
C ARG A 61 8.45 -2.80 2.60
N LEU A 62 7.87 -2.94 1.40
CA LEU A 62 6.69 -2.19 0.99
C LEU A 62 5.47 -2.57 1.82
N LYS A 63 5.27 -3.86 2.09
CA LYS A 63 4.21 -4.34 2.99
C LYS A 63 4.38 -3.76 4.40
N ASP A 64 5.59 -3.82 4.94
CA ASP A 64 5.93 -3.29 6.26
C ASP A 64 5.68 -1.77 6.34
N ARG A 65 6.09 -1.03 5.30
CA ARG A 65 5.82 0.41 5.18
C ARG A 65 4.33 0.73 5.08
N ILE A 66 3.57 -0.11 4.35
CA ILE A 66 2.11 0.00 4.25
C ILE A 66 1.50 -0.26 5.62
N GLU A 67 1.88 -1.35 6.29
CA GLU A 67 1.38 -1.69 7.62
C GLU A 67 1.65 -0.57 8.61
N GLN A 68 2.87 -0.03 8.65
CA GLN A 68 3.21 1.07 9.55
C GLN A 68 2.45 2.37 9.25
N LEU A 69 2.23 2.72 7.98
CA LEU A 69 1.38 3.85 7.60
C LEU A 69 -0.10 3.59 7.88
N LYS A 70 -0.52 2.33 7.84
CA LYS A 70 -1.90 1.91 8.09
C LYS A 70 -2.18 1.89 9.58
N ASP A 71 -1.20 1.51 10.40
CA ASP A 71 -1.21 1.57 11.86
C ASP A 71 -1.29 3.02 12.35
N ASP A 72 -0.46 3.90 11.77
CA ASP A 72 -0.44 5.34 12.07
C ASP A 72 -1.76 6.04 11.68
N LEU A 73 -2.42 5.56 10.62
CA LEU A 73 -3.71 6.07 10.14
C LEU A 73 -4.92 5.43 10.82
N ILE A 74 -4.79 4.20 11.30
CA ILE A 74 -5.85 3.38 11.90
C ILE A 74 -5.35 2.88 13.27
N PRO A 75 -5.16 3.74 14.29
CA PRO A 75 -4.77 3.29 15.62
C PRO A 75 -5.88 2.51 16.39
N ASP A 76 -6.95 2.04 15.74
CA ASP A 76 -8.15 1.49 16.41
C ASP A 76 -8.54 0.05 16.00
N LEU A 77 -7.74 -0.70 15.24
CA LEU A 77 -8.20 -2.00 14.70
C LEU A 77 -7.32 -3.23 14.96
N ASP A 78 -6.29 -3.15 15.79
CA ASP A 78 -5.61 -4.35 16.31
C ASP A 78 -5.59 -4.32 17.86
N ALA A 79 -6.66 -4.88 18.44
CA ALA A 79 -6.77 -5.35 19.82
C ALA A 79 -7.31 -6.79 19.80
#